data_AF-A0A8X7R0D5-F1
#
_entry.id   AF-A0A8X7R0D5-F1
#
_cell.length_a   1.000
_cell.length_b   1.000
_cell.length_c   1.000
_cell.angle_alpha   90.00
_cell.angle_beta   90.00
_cell.angle_gamma   90.00
#
_symmetry.space_group_name_H-M   'P 1'
#
loop_
_entity.id
_entity.type
_entity.pdbx_description
1 polymer ?
#
loop_
_entity_poly.entity_id
_entity_poly.type
_entity_poly.pdbx_seq_one_letter_code
_entity_poly.pdbx_strand_id
1 'polypeptide(L)'
;MSLRFLLLFLFLLHVSPAFSSPEPNYFNSLLPSDAVALLSFKSTADLDNKLLYSLTERYDYCQWRGVKCAQGRIVRLVLSGVGLRGYFSSATLTRVDQLRVLSLDNNSLFGPVPDLSPLVNLKSLFLSRNEFTGAFPPSILSLHRLMILSLSYNNLTGQIPYEITALNRLTSLNLEFNRFNGTLPSLNQPFLTSFNVSVNNLTGVIPDTLTRFDASAFRSNGGLCGEIINRACPSRSPFSESNNKNGGDVVISPVVSRKKSKENGLVLGFTVGLASLIVLGVCLVVFSLVMKKTNDGEVYEPSQKGEASSSWQQQQQNQSLRTRAVPISNSNSNEKEEDKLRIPNSGNLIFCGGESSSRSSRAKPLHWTSCLKIAEDVAQGLYYIHQTSSALTCLTDYCLSVLIGSSSSSSSLVSPDDADTSSYKAPEIRKSSRRPTSKCDVYSFGVLIFELLTGKSASRHPFMAPHDMLSWVRAMREEEEGAEDSRLGMMTETACLCRVTSPEQRPTMRQVIKMIQGIKESVMAEEVSNL
;
A
#
# COMPACT_ATOMS: atom_id res chain seq x y z
N MET A 1 1.32 -24.53 -76.67
CA MET A 1 1.79 -23.35 -75.91
C MET A 1 2.94 -23.79 -75.04
N SER A 2 4.07 -23.08 -75.14
CA SER A 2 5.42 -23.54 -74.77
C SER A 2 5.59 -23.84 -73.27
N LEU A 3 6.36 -24.89 -72.96
CA LEU A 3 6.85 -25.32 -71.64
C LEU A 3 7.46 -24.18 -70.79
N ARG A 4 7.85 -23.07 -71.44
CA ARG A 4 8.32 -21.84 -70.79
C ARG A 4 7.21 -21.10 -70.00
N PHE A 5 5.94 -21.25 -70.39
CA PHE A 5 4.82 -20.62 -69.67
C PHE A 5 4.43 -21.39 -68.40
N LEU A 6 4.59 -22.72 -68.40
CA LEU A 6 4.35 -23.56 -67.23
C LEU A 6 5.43 -23.36 -66.15
N LEU A 7 6.69 -23.16 -66.56
CA LEU A 7 7.80 -22.87 -65.64
C LEU A 7 7.71 -21.47 -65.03
N LEU A 8 7.22 -20.46 -65.77
CA LEU A 8 6.95 -19.12 -65.22
C LEU A 8 5.78 -19.12 -64.23
N PHE A 9 4.75 -19.94 -64.45
CA PHE A 9 3.62 -20.05 -63.52
C PHE A 9 4.00 -20.80 -62.23
N LEU A 10 4.91 -21.79 -62.30
CA LEU A 10 5.44 -22.48 -61.13
C LEU A 10 6.48 -21.65 -60.35
N PHE A 11 7.20 -20.74 -61.01
CA PHE A 11 8.13 -19.82 -60.32
C PHE A 11 7.38 -18.72 -59.53
N LEU A 12 6.20 -18.31 -59.98
CA LEU A 12 5.36 -17.31 -59.30
C LEU A 12 4.54 -17.88 -58.12
N LEU A 13 4.47 -19.20 -57.96
CA LEU A 13 3.86 -19.88 -56.80
C LEU A 13 4.85 -20.20 -55.67
N HIS A 14 6.14 -19.89 -55.84
CA HIS A 14 7.18 -20.01 -54.80
C HIS A 14 7.81 -18.69 -54.37
N VAL A 15 7.33 -17.55 -54.89
CA VAL A 15 7.58 -16.25 -54.27
C VAL A 15 6.44 -15.96 -53.30
N SER A 16 6.49 -16.61 -52.13
CA SER A 16 5.87 -15.99 -50.97
C SER A 16 6.44 -14.57 -50.86
N PRO A 17 5.64 -13.52 -50.53
CA PRO A 17 6.28 -12.48 -49.77
C PRO A 17 6.77 -13.22 -48.54
N ALA A 18 8.09 -13.35 -48.40
CA ALA A 18 8.66 -13.21 -47.08
C ALA A 18 8.17 -11.83 -46.64
N PHE A 19 6.95 -11.78 -46.07
CA PHE A 19 6.72 -10.94 -44.93
C PHE A 19 7.85 -11.39 -44.02
N SER A 20 8.92 -10.59 -44.03
CA SER A 20 9.73 -10.44 -42.85
C SER A 20 8.68 -10.33 -41.75
N SER A 21 8.59 -11.41 -40.95
CA SER A 21 8.09 -11.29 -39.60
C SER A 21 8.66 -9.98 -39.08
N PRO A 22 7.85 -9.08 -38.50
CA PRO A 22 8.44 -7.92 -37.85
C PRO A 22 9.58 -8.48 -37.02
N GLU A 23 10.81 -8.01 -37.29
CA GLU A 23 11.97 -8.49 -36.58
C GLU A 23 11.57 -8.62 -35.12
N PRO A 24 11.81 -9.76 -34.46
CA PRO A 24 11.49 -9.88 -33.05
C PRO A 24 12.18 -8.70 -32.41
N ASN A 25 11.41 -7.70 -31.97
CA ASN A 25 11.91 -6.44 -31.47
C ASN A 25 13.11 -6.79 -30.60
N TYR A 26 14.32 -6.51 -31.08
CA TYR A 26 15.55 -7.02 -30.44
C TYR A 26 15.73 -6.40 -29.03
N PHE A 27 14.83 -5.48 -28.67
CA PHE A 27 14.63 -4.92 -27.35
C PHE A 27 13.79 -5.78 -26.37
N ASN A 28 12.94 -6.70 -26.84
CA ASN A 28 12.13 -7.57 -25.97
C ASN A 28 12.90 -8.80 -25.46
N SER A 29 14.01 -9.17 -26.10
CA SER A 29 14.85 -10.31 -25.68
C SER A 29 15.88 -9.97 -24.60
N LEU A 30 16.10 -8.67 -24.31
CA LEU A 30 17.04 -8.21 -23.27
C LEU A 30 16.37 -7.83 -21.94
N LEU A 31 15.04 -7.74 -21.89
CA LEU A 31 14.33 -7.35 -20.67
C LEU A 31 14.02 -8.58 -19.80
N PRO A 32 14.39 -8.57 -18.50
CA PRO A 32 14.02 -9.65 -17.59
C PRO A 32 12.50 -9.87 -17.59
N SER A 33 12.06 -11.12 -17.83
CA SER A 33 10.63 -11.49 -17.90
C SER A 33 9.82 -10.98 -16.70
N ASP A 34 10.41 -11.02 -15.51
CA ASP A 34 9.83 -10.53 -14.26
C ASP A 34 9.57 -9.01 -14.28
N ALA A 35 10.47 -8.21 -14.86
CA ALA A 35 10.31 -6.76 -14.98
C ALA A 35 9.16 -6.41 -15.94
N VAL A 36 9.06 -7.12 -17.07
CA VAL A 36 7.95 -6.98 -18.04
C VAL A 36 6.61 -7.36 -17.39
N ALA A 37 6.60 -8.41 -16.57
CA ALA A 37 5.42 -8.82 -15.80
C ALA A 37 4.95 -7.72 -14.83
N LEU A 38 5.87 -7.09 -14.10
CA LEU A 38 5.55 -5.97 -13.20
C LEU A 38 5.07 -4.73 -13.94
N LEU A 39 5.62 -4.40 -15.12
CA LEU A 39 5.14 -3.28 -15.94
C LEU A 39 3.74 -3.54 -16.48
N SER A 40 3.45 -4.79 -16.85
CA SER A 40 2.10 -5.21 -17.26
C SER A 40 1.10 -5.20 -16.10
N PHE A 41 1.53 -5.57 -14.88
CA PHE A 41 0.72 -5.41 -13.69
C PHE A 41 0.44 -3.93 -13.44
N LYS A 42 1.49 -3.10 -13.48
CA LYS A 42 1.40 -1.67 -13.30
C LYS A 42 0.41 -1.02 -14.28
N SER A 43 0.42 -1.38 -15.56
CA SER A 43 -0.46 -0.75 -16.55
C SER A 43 -1.96 -0.97 -16.30
N THR A 44 -2.32 -2.00 -15.53
CA THR A 44 -3.72 -2.34 -15.23
C THR A 44 -4.12 -2.04 -13.78
N ALA A 45 -3.20 -2.23 -12.83
CA ALA A 45 -3.45 -2.05 -11.39
C ALA A 45 -3.17 -0.63 -10.89
N ASP A 46 -2.26 0.11 -11.54
CA ASP A 46 -1.76 1.41 -11.09
C ASP A 46 -2.16 2.55 -12.06
N LEU A 47 -3.45 2.87 -12.06
CA LEU A 47 -4.05 3.88 -12.96
C LEU A 47 -3.52 5.30 -12.75
N ASP A 48 -2.98 5.61 -11.56
CA ASP A 48 -2.46 6.94 -11.20
C ASP A 48 -0.93 7.01 -11.24
N ASN A 49 -0.30 6.00 -11.82
CA ASN A 49 1.15 5.92 -11.96
C ASN A 49 1.93 6.06 -10.62
N LYS A 50 1.38 5.56 -9.51
CA LYS A 50 1.96 5.62 -8.16
C LYS A 50 3.23 4.78 -7.98
N LEU A 51 3.38 3.71 -8.76
CA LEU A 51 4.51 2.78 -8.67
C LEU A 51 5.77 3.33 -9.33
N LEU A 52 5.63 4.23 -10.31
CA LEU A 52 6.72 4.86 -11.06
C LEU A 52 7.73 3.87 -11.69
N TYR A 53 7.33 2.62 -11.92
CA TYR A 53 8.20 1.66 -12.61
C TYR A 53 8.47 2.12 -14.04
N SER A 54 9.74 2.16 -14.44
CA SER A 54 10.20 2.57 -15.76
C SER A 54 11.44 1.78 -16.18
N LEU A 55 11.65 1.64 -17.49
CA LEU A 55 12.80 0.99 -18.12
C LEU A 55 13.85 1.97 -18.65
N THR A 56 13.69 3.27 -18.40
CA THR A 56 14.58 4.32 -18.90
C THR A 56 15.89 4.36 -18.10
N GLU A 57 16.78 3.45 -18.48
CA GLU A 57 18.24 3.37 -18.25
C GLU A 57 18.75 3.29 -16.78
N ARG A 58 19.26 2.10 -16.44
CA ARG A 58 20.07 1.68 -15.26
C ARG A 58 19.38 1.26 -13.96
N TYR A 59 18.10 0.93 -13.96
CA TYR A 59 17.45 0.42 -12.75
C TYR A 59 17.31 -1.10 -12.77
N ASP A 60 18.01 -1.75 -11.83
CA ASP A 60 17.71 -3.11 -11.42
C ASP A 60 16.26 -3.11 -10.87
N TYR A 61 15.34 -3.77 -11.56
CA TYR A 61 13.93 -3.84 -11.18
C TYR A 61 13.74 -4.45 -9.77
N CYS A 62 14.77 -5.09 -9.22
CA CYS A 62 14.83 -5.51 -7.83
C CYS A 62 14.90 -4.36 -6.81
N GLN A 63 15.16 -3.13 -7.27
CA GLN A 63 15.11 -1.89 -6.49
C GLN A 63 13.77 -1.17 -6.62
N TRP A 64 12.87 -1.62 -7.49
CA TRP A 64 11.55 -1.03 -7.60
C TRP A 64 10.79 -1.15 -6.27
N ARG A 65 9.93 -0.16 -6.00
CA ARG A 65 9.16 -0.09 -4.76
C ARG A 65 8.48 -1.42 -4.49
N GLY A 66 8.70 -1.98 -3.31
CA GLY A 66 8.04 -3.22 -2.89
C GLY A 66 8.58 -4.49 -3.54
N VAL A 67 9.56 -4.42 -4.45
CA VAL A 67 10.17 -5.57 -5.08
C VAL A 67 11.37 -6.04 -4.26
N LYS A 68 11.48 -7.36 -4.06
CA LYS A 68 12.72 -8.00 -3.61
C LYS A 68 13.02 -9.19 -4.50
N CYS A 69 14.27 -9.27 -4.93
CA CYS A 69 14.76 -10.39 -5.72
C CYS A 69 15.68 -11.31 -4.93
N ALA A 70 15.79 -12.54 -5.41
CA ALA A 70 16.85 -13.47 -5.07
C ALA A 70 17.39 -14.05 -6.39
N GLN A 71 18.71 -14.08 -6.56
CA GLN A 71 19.36 -14.52 -7.80
C GLN A 71 18.78 -13.84 -9.06
N GLY A 72 18.45 -12.54 -8.97
CA GLY A 72 17.88 -11.80 -10.10
C GLY A 72 16.50 -12.30 -10.54
N ARG A 73 15.69 -12.88 -9.65
CA ARG A 73 14.28 -13.22 -9.85
C ARG A 73 13.44 -12.66 -8.71
N ILE A 74 12.24 -12.17 -8.97
CA ILE A 74 11.40 -11.59 -7.92
C ILE A 74 10.87 -12.70 -7.01
N VAL A 75 11.14 -12.55 -5.71
CA VAL A 75 10.66 -13.48 -4.68
C VAL A 75 9.67 -12.84 -3.73
N ARG A 76 9.62 -11.50 -3.65
CA ARG A 76 8.60 -10.78 -2.88
C ARG A 76 8.14 -9.53 -3.62
N LEU A 77 6.84 -9.30 -3.62
CA LEU A 77 6.18 -8.09 -4.09
C LEU A 77 5.25 -7.59 -2.99
N VAL A 78 5.56 -6.44 -2.40
CA VAL A 78 4.81 -5.83 -1.29
C VAL A 78 4.43 -4.40 -1.66
N LEU A 79 3.18 -4.21 -2.08
CA LEU A 79 2.60 -2.95 -2.52
C LEU A 79 1.42 -2.55 -1.64
N SER A 80 1.58 -2.66 -0.32
CA SER A 80 0.52 -2.33 0.63
C SER A 80 0.34 -0.81 0.75
N GLY A 81 -0.90 -0.32 0.72
CA GLY A 81 -1.18 1.11 0.99
C GLY A 81 -0.72 2.08 -0.10
N VAL A 82 -0.48 1.61 -1.33
CA VAL A 82 0.07 2.46 -2.41
C VAL A 82 -1.05 3.26 -3.11
N GLY A 83 -2.32 2.90 -2.89
CA GLY A 83 -3.47 3.53 -3.55
C GLY A 83 -3.71 2.98 -4.95
N LEU A 84 -3.39 1.70 -5.17
CA LEU A 84 -3.69 1.03 -6.43
C LEU A 84 -5.21 0.91 -6.57
N ARG A 85 -5.78 1.51 -7.61
CA ARG A 85 -7.24 1.55 -7.84
C ARG A 85 -7.69 0.89 -9.14
N GLY A 86 -6.80 0.09 -9.72
CA GLY A 86 -7.02 -0.60 -10.99
C GLY A 86 -7.50 -2.04 -10.82
N TYR A 87 -7.31 -2.81 -11.87
CA TYR A 87 -7.74 -4.21 -11.95
C TYR A 87 -6.53 -5.15 -11.86
N PHE A 88 -6.64 -6.22 -11.07
CA PHE A 88 -5.60 -7.25 -11.02
C PHE A 88 -5.80 -8.27 -12.16
N SER A 89 -5.16 -8.02 -13.31
CA SER A 89 -5.31 -8.86 -14.51
C SER A 89 -4.51 -10.17 -14.46
N SER A 90 -5.10 -11.25 -14.99
CA SER A 90 -4.50 -12.59 -15.02
C SER A 90 -3.25 -12.72 -15.92
N ALA A 91 -3.06 -11.82 -16.88
CA ALA A 91 -1.91 -11.87 -17.80
C ALA A 91 -0.64 -11.19 -17.26
N THR A 92 -0.65 -10.74 -15.99
CA THR A 92 0.36 -9.81 -15.46
C THR A 92 1.44 -10.51 -14.64
N LEU A 93 1.17 -10.77 -13.35
CA LEU A 93 2.12 -11.36 -12.41
C LEU A 93 2.38 -12.86 -12.62
N THR A 94 1.64 -13.52 -13.53
CA THR A 94 1.74 -14.97 -13.78
C THR A 94 3.10 -15.43 -14.30
N ARG A 95 3.91 -14.53 -14.86
CA ARG A 95 5.30 -14.81 -15.28
C ARG A 95 6.33 -14.72 -14.15
N VAL A 96 5.93 -14.27 -12.96
CA VAL A 96 6.80 -14.13 -11.78
C VAL A 96 6.76 -15.41 -10.94
N ASP A 97 7.17 -16.53 -11.54
CA ASP A 97 7.04 -17.89 -11.01
C ASP A 97 7.82 -18.16 -9.71
N GLN A 98 8.85 -17.36 -9.42
CA GLN A 98 9.65 -17.46 -8.20
C GLN A 98 9.05 -16.70 -7.00
N LEU A 99 7.89 -16.04 -7.17
CA LEU A 99 7.25 -15.24 -6.14
C LEU A 99 6.85 -16.11 -4.94
N ARG A 100 7.27 -15.68 -3.75
CA ARG A 100 7.00 -16.35 -2.46
C ARG A 100 6.06 -15.52 -1.59
N VAL A 101 6.09 -14.20 -1.73
CA VAL A 101 5.20 -13.28 -1.00
C VAL A 101 4.60 -12.29 -1.98
N LEU A 102 3.27 -12.26 -2.02
CA LEU A 102 2.50 -11.24 -2.72
C LEU A 102 1.62 -10.53 -1.70
N SER A 103 1.84 -9.22 -1.53
CA SER A 103 1.04 -8.37 -0.65
C SER A 103 0.55 -7.16 -1.43
N LEU A 104 -0.76 -7.07 -1.61
CA LEU A 104 -1.47 -5.95 -2.22
C LEU A 104 -2.47 -5.33 -1.23
N ASP A 105 -2.26 -5.54 0.07
CA ASP A 105 -3.13 -5.06 1.15
C ASP A 105 -3.42 -3.56 1.07
N ASN A 106 -4.58 -3.14 1.57
CA ASN A 106 -4.93 -1.75 1.76
C ASN A 106 -4.80 -0.92 0.47
N ASN A 107 -5.45 -1.37 -0.59
CA ASN A 107 -5.57 -0.66 -1.85
C ASN A 107 -7.06 -0.59 -2.24
N SER A 108 -7.35 -0.09 -3.44
CA SER A 108 -8.70 -0.05 -4.03
C SER A 108 -8.76 -0.93 -5.28
N LEU A 109 -8.07 -2.06 -5.28
CA LEU A 109 -8.11 -3.00 -6.41
C LEU A 109 -9.49 -3.66 -6.45
N PHE A 110 -10.08 -3.71 -7.65
CA PHE A 110 -11.45 -4.22 -7.84
C PHE A 110 -11.50 -5.35 -8.88
N GLY A 111 -12.67 -6.00 -8.94
CA GLY A 111 -12.92 -7.15 -9.81
C GLY A 111 -12.57 -8.50 -9.17
N PRO A 112 -12.66 -9.62 -9.89
CA PRO A 112 -12.28 -10.92 -9.35
C PRO A 112 -10.76 -11.05 -9.18
N VAL A 113 -10.36 -11.84 -8.18
CA VAL A 113 -8.96 -12.26 -8.04
C VAL A 113 -8.61 -13.15 -9.25
N PRO A 114 -7.52 -12.86 -9.99
CA PRO A 114 -7.18 -13.60 -11.20
C PRO A 114 -6.70 -15.02 -10.90
N ASP A 115 -6.45 -15.79 -11.95
CA ASP A 115 -5.78 -17.08 -11.83
C ASP A 115 -4.32 -16.90 -11.34
N LEU A 116 -4.04 -17.40 -10.13
CA LEU A 116 -2.73 -17.39 -9.49
C LEU A 116 -2.04 -18.75 -9.53
N SER A 117 -2.62 -19.77 -10.19
CA SER A 117 -2.08 -21.13 -10.27
C SER A 117 -0.62 -21.21 -10.77
N PRO A 118 -0.10 -20.30 -11.63
CA PRO A 118 1.31 -20.34 -12.02
C PRO A 118 2.29 -20.00 -10.88
N LEU A 119 1.82 -19.35 -9.81
CA LEU A 119 2.65 -18.91 -8.68
C LEU A 119 2.91 -20.04 -7.68
N VAL A 120 3.36 -21.20 -8.16
CA VAL A 120 3.51 -22.45 -7.38
C VAL A 120 4.44 -22.33 -6.16
N ASN A 121 5.28 -21.29 -6.12
CA ASN A 121 6.21 -21.00 -5.03
C ASN A 121 5.64 -20.10 -3.94
N LEU A 122 4.40 -19.62 -4.11
CA LEU A 122 3.78 -18.65 -3.21
C LEU A 122 3.56 -19.26 -1.82
N LYS A 123 4.03 -18.55 -0.80
CA LYS A 123 3.92 -18.91 0.63
C LYS A 123 3.00 -17.98 1.38
N SER A 124 2.90 -16.72 0.98
CA SER A 124 2.06 -15.75 1.64
C SER A 124 1.35 -14.87 0.62
N LEU A 125 0.02 -14.83 0.72
CA LEU A 125 -0.84 -14.04 -0.14
C LEU A 125 -1.71 -13.12 0.74
N PHE A 126 -1.52 -11.82 0.57
CA PHE A 126 -2.25 -10.79 1.29
C PHE A 126 -2.95 -9.87 0.30
N LEU A 127 -4.29 -9.95 0.25
CA LEU A 127 -5.16 -9.16 -0.62
C LEU A 127 -6.23 -8.40 0.20
N SER A 128 -5.94 -8.19 1.48
CA SER A 128 -6.87 -7.62 2.46
C SER A 128 -7.19 -6.16 2.16
N ARG A 129 -8.36 -5.66 2.59
CA ARG A 129 -8.75 -4.25 2.46
C ARG A 129 -8.61 -3.77 1.01
N ASN A 130 -9.36 -4.41 0.12
CA ASN A 130 -9.50 -4.07 -1.29
C ASN A 130 -11.00 -4.15 -1.66
N GLU A 131 -11.29 -3.99 -2.94
CA GLU A 131 -12.66 -4.07 -3.50
C GLU A 131 -12.83 -5.33 -4.36
N PHE A 132 -12.10 -6.42 -4.06
CA PHE A 132 -12.21 -7.66 -4.84
C PHE A 132 -13.62 -8.26 -4.73
N THR A 133 -14.16 -8.71 -5.85
CA THR A 133 -15.51 -9.30 -6.00
C THR A 133 -15.44 -10.72 -6.53
N GLY A 134 -16.60 -11.38 -6.68
CA GLY A 134 -16.68 -12.75 -7.19
C GLY A 134 -16.53 -13.81 -6.11
N ALA A 135 -16.42 -15.08 -6.51
CA ALA A 135 -16.32 -16.22 -5.60
C ALA A 135 -14.89 -16.41 -5.06
N PHE A 136 -14.72 -17.32 -4.08
CA PHE A 136 -13.40 -17.78 -3.67
C PHE A 136 -12.62 -18.29 -4.91
N PRO A 137 -11.42 -17.77 -5.21
CA PRO A 137 -10.69 -18.11 -6.43
C PRO A 137 -10.12 -19.54 -6.37
N PRO A 138 -10.56 -20.47 -7.25
CA PRO A 138 -10.11 -21.86 -7.21
C PRO A 138 -8.61 -22.03 -7.44
N SER A 139 -7.98 -21.09 -8.14
CA SER A 139 -6.55 -21.07 -8.41
C SER A 139 -5.69 -21.11 -7.13
N ILE A 140 -6.16 -20.49 -6.04
CA ILE A 140 -5.45 -20.50 -4.75
C ILE A 140 -5.33 -21.91 -4.18
N LEU A 141 -6.28 -22.80 -4.47
CA LEU A 141 -6.30 -24.18 -3.97
C LEU A 141 -5.16 -25.04 -4.54
N SER A 142 -4.58 -24.64 -5.67
CA SER A 142 -3.42 -25.29 -6.28
C SER A 142 -2.08 -24.89 -5.63
N LEU A 143 -2.07 -23.88 -4.77
CA LEU A 143 -0.86 -23.31 -4.17
C LEU A 143 -0.45 -24.08 -2.90
N HIS A 144 0.00 -25.33 -3.05
CA HIS A 144 0.32 -26.22 -1.91
C HIS A 144 1.44 -25.73 -0.97
N ARG A 145 2.20 -24.70 -1.36
CA ARG A 145 3.24 -24.07 -0.51
C ARG A 145 2.70 -22.93 0.35
N LEU A 146 1.43 -22.56 0.18
CA LEU A 146 0.82 -21.44 0.87
C LEU A 146 0.69 -21.71 2.37
N MET A 147 1.18 -20.76 3.15
CA MET A 147 1.19 -20.76 4.62
C MET A 147 0.26 -19.69 5.19
N ILE A 148 0.10 -18.57 4.48
CA ILE A 148 -0.73 -17.45 4.93
C ILE A 148 -1.61 -17.01 3.78
N LEU A 149 -2.91 -16.98 4.02
CA LEU A 149 -3.92 -16.44 3.11
C LEU A 149 -4.77 -15.40 3.85
N SER A 150 -4.74 -14.17 3.38
CA SER A 150 -5.64 -13.11 3.84
C SER A 150 -6.40 -12.51 2.67
N LEU A 151 -7.71 -12.70 2.67
CA LEU A 151 -8.68 -12.09 1.74
C LEU A 151 -9.67 -11.17 2.48
N SER A 152 -9.35 -10.80 3.72
CA SER A 152 -10.23 -10.04 4.60
C SER A 152 -10.60 -8.66 4.08
N TYR A 153 -11.73 -8.10 4.50
CA TYR A 153 -12.18 -6.76 4.09
C TYR A 153 -12.23 -6.61 2.57
N ASN A 154 -12.99 -7.48 1.91
CA ASN A 154 -13.28 -7.44 0.49
C ASN A 154 -14.78 -7.64 0.25
N ASN A 155 -15.17 -7.78 -1.01
CA ASN A 155 -16.55 -8.00 -1.41
C ASN A 155 -16.74 -9.39 -2.04
N LEU A 156 -16.00 -10.40 -1.56
CA LEU A 156 -16.06 -11.77 -2.07
C LEU A 156 -17.36 -12.45 -1.61
N THR A 157 -17.93 -13.28 -2.49
CA THR A 157 -19.22 -13.96 -2.31
C THR A 157 -19.07 -15.48 -2.52
N GLY A 158 -20.17 -16.21 -2.47
CA GLY A 158 -20.18 -17.66 -2.70
C GLY A 158 -19.68 -18.47 -1.50
N GLN A 159 -19.50 -19.76 -1.72
CA GLN A 159 -19.12 -20.69 -0.66
C GLN A 159 -17.61 -20.74 -0.46
N ILE A 160 -17.19 -21.04 0.77
CA ILE A 160 -15.81 -21.41 1.06
C ILE A 160 -15.63 -22.88 0.63
N PRO A 161 -14.82 -23.18 -0.39
CA PRO A 161 -14.69 -24.53 -0.93
C PRO A 161 -14.07 -25.50 0.09
N TYR A 162 -14.54 -26.74 0.12
CA TYR A 162 -13.99 -27.79 0.98
C TYR A 162 -12.52 -28.11 0.63
N GLU A 163 -12.16 -27.92 -0.62
CA GLU A 163 -10.84 -28.14 -1.20
C GLU A 163 -9.75 -27.27 -0.54
N ILE A 164 -10.11 -26.25 0.24
CA ILE A 164 -9.15 -25.48 1.05
C ILE A 164 -8.38 -26.38 2.05
N THR A 165 -8.95 -27.54 2.38
CA THR A 165 -8.28 -28.60 3.16
C THR A 165 -7.03 -29.15 2.48
N ALA A 166 -6.90 -29.03 1.16
CA ALA A 166 -5.70 -29.43 0.40
C ALA A 166 -4.48 -28.53 0.68
N LEU A 167 -4.67 -27.35 1.26
CA LEU A 167 -3.61 -26.44 1.67
C LEU A 167 -3.03 -26.87 3.03
N ASN A 168 -2.34 -28.01 3.04
CA ASN A 168 -1.84 -28.66 4.26
C ASN A 168 -0.78 -27.87 5.05
N ARG A 169 -0.13 -26.87 4.42
CA ARG A 169 0.86 -25.99 5.05
C ARG A 169 0.26 -24.69 5.60
N LEU A 170 -1.05 -24.50 5.43
CA LEU A 170 -1.72 -23.26 5.84
C LEU A 170 -1.68 -23.12 7.37
N THR A 171 -1.13 -21.99 7.81
CA THR A 171 -1.00 -21.60 9.22
C THR A 171 -1.99 -20.51 9.61
N SER A 172 -2.36 -19.65 8.66
CA SER A 172 -3.27 -18.54 8.86
C SER A 172 -4.24 -18.41 7.69
N LEU A 173 -5.53 -18.37 8.00
CA LEU A 173 -6.62 -18.14 7.04
C LEU A 173 -7.52 -17.01 7.57
N ASN A 174 -7.46 -15.84 6.94
CA ASN A 174 -8.32 -14.72 7.27
C ASN A 174 -9.26 -14.36 6.10
N LEU A 175 -10.57 -14.52 6.32
CA LEU A 175 -11.66 -14.26 5.39
C LEU A 175 -12.70 -13.29 5.98
N GLU A 176 -12.38 -12.62 7.10
CA GLU A 176 -13.31 -11.72 7.77
C GLU A 176 -13.79 -10.57 6.87
N PHE A 177 -14.94 -9.98 7.18
CA PHE A 177 -15.50 -8.84 6.44
C PHE A 177 -15.57 -9.11 4.93
N ASN A 178 -16.32 -10.14 4.57
CA ASN A 178 -16.67 -10.47 3.19
C ASN A 178 -18.18 -10.80 3.13
N ARG A 179 -18.63 -11.36 2.01
CA ARG A 179 -20.01 -11.82 1.81
C ARG A 179 -20.07 -13.32 1.50
N PHE A 180 -19.14 -14.10 2.05
CA PHE A 180 -19.15 -15.56 1.92
C PHE A 180 -20.43 -16.14 2.53
N ASN A 181 -20.96 -17.19 1.91
CA ASN A 181 -22.22 -17.82 2.29
C ASN A 181 -22.11 -19.35 2.32
N GLY A 182 -23.20 -20.01 2.71
CA GLY A 182 -23.23 -21.46 2.88
C GLY A 182 -22.55 -21.91 4.17
N THR A 183 -22.24 -23.20 4.25
CA THR A 183 -21.71 -23.84 5.45
C THR A 183 -20.19 -23.75 5.54
N LEU A 184 -19.66 -23.73 6.76
CA LEU A 184 -18.22 -23.85 7.00
C LEU A 184 -17.72 -25.26 6.66
N PRO A 185 -16.66 -25.41 5.86
CA PRO A 185 -16.03 -26.71 5.66
C PRO A 185 -15.31 -27.16 6.93
N SER A 186 -15.17 -28.48 7.12
CA SER A 186 -14.38 -29.03 8.22
C SER A 186 -12.88 -28.84 7.93
N LEU A 187 -12.20 -28.02 8.73
CA LEU A 187 -10.78 -27.70 8.54
C LEU A 187 -9.93 -28.43 9.58
N ASN A 188 -9.39 -29.59 9.18
CA ASN A 188 -8.56 -30.43 10.05
C ASN A 188 -7.05 -30.32 9.74
N GLN A 189 -6.60 -29.21 9.14
CA GLN A 189 -5.17 -29.00 8.88
C GLN A 189 -4.42 -28.78 10.22
N PRO A 190 -3.33 -29.53 10.48
CA PRO A 190 -2.66 -29.55 11.79
C PRO A 190 -1.89 -28.26 12.09
N PHE A 191 -1.45 -27.54 11.06
CA PHE A 191 -0.65 -26.32 11.23
C PHE A 191 -1.49 -25.04 11.27
N LEU A 192 -2.81 -25.12 11.04
CA LEU A 192 -3.68 -23.95 11.01
C LEU A 192 -3.96 -23.48 12.45
N THR A 193 -3.26 -22.41 12.84
CA THR A 193 -3.29 -21.81 14.18
C THR A 193 -4.08 -20.51 14.22
N SER A 194 -4.26 -19.83 13.08
CA SER A 194 -5.04 -18.60 12.97
C SER A 194 -6.15 -18.76 11.94
N PHE A 195 -7.38 -18.47 12.35
CA PHE A 195 -8.57 -18.59 11.51
C PHE A 195 -9.57 -17.51 11.88
N ASN A 196 -10.11 -16.78 10.89
CA ASN A 196 -11.14 -15.77 11.10
C ASN A 196 -12.07 -15.70 9.89
N VAL A 197 -13.38 -15.85 10.12
CA VAL A 197 -14.47 -15.77 9.14
C VAL A 197 -15.57 -14.83 9.61
N SER A 198 -15.27 -13.98 10.61
CA SER A 198 -16.25 -13.09 11.20
C SER A 198 -16.78 -12.08 10.18
N VAL A 199 -18.00 -11.58 10.40
CA VAL A 199 -18.66 -10.60 9.52
C VAL A 199 -18.76 -11.11 8.08
N ASN A 200 -19.49 -12.22 7.92
CA ASN A 200 -19.85 -12.83 6.64
C ASN A 200 -21.35 -13.23 6.66
N ASN A 201 -21.82 -13.91 5.62
CA ASN A 201 -23.19 -14.44 5.52
C ASN A 201 -23.23 -15.98 5.63
N LEU A 202 -22.35 -16.55 6.47
CA LEU A 202 -22.25 -18.01 6.64
C LEU A 202 -23.43 -18.56 7.44
N THR A 203 -23.78 -19.81 7.15
CA THR A 203 -24.93 -20.50 7.72
C THR A 203 -24.58 -21.91 8.21
N GLY A 204 -25.45 -22.48 9.05
CA GLY A 204 -25.31 -23.87 9.51
C GLY A 204 -24.45 -24.05 10.75
N VAL A 205 -24.15 -25.32 11.06
CA VAL A 205 -23.42 -25.70 12.26
C VAL A 205 -21.93 -25.40 12.10
N ILE A 206 -21.29 -24.85 13.11
CA ILE A 206 -19.82 -24.73 13.17
C ILE A 206 -19.24 -26.14 13.39
N PRO A 207 -18.44 -26.69 12.47
CA PRO A 207 -17.85 -28.02 12.63
C PRO A 207 -16.94 -28.12 13.86
N ASP A 208 -16.94 -29.26 14.55
CA ASP A 208 -16.13 -29.50 15.76
C ASP A 208 -14.63 -29.25 15.53
N THR A 209 -14.14 -29.53 14.32
CA THR A 209 -12.74 -29.26 13.93
C THR A 209 -12.34 -27.79 14.09
N LEU A 210 -13.28 -26.85 14.04
CA LEU A 210 -13.05 -25.41 14.17
C LEU A 210 -13.21 -24.88 15.60
N THR A 211 -13.65 -25.71 16.55
CA THR A 211 -13.85 -25.30 17.96
C THR A 211 -12.55 -24.93 18.68
N ARG A 212 -11.39 -25.30 18.12
CA ARG A 212 -10.06 -24.91 18.60
C ARG A 212 -9.75 -23.41 18.44
N PHE A 213 -10.53 -22.68 17.66
CA PHE A 213 -10.36 -21.24 17.43
C PHE A 213 -11.25 -20.43 18.35
N ASP A 214 -10.93 -19.16 18.57
CA ASP A 214 -11.72 -18.27 19.43
C ASP A 214 -13.12 -18.00 18.84
N ALA A 215 -14.15 -17.91 19.70
CA ALA A 215 -15.53 -17.63 19.30
C ALA A 215 -15.67 -16.32 18.49
N SER A 216 -14.77 -15.35 18.69
CA SER A 216 -14.69 -14.11 17.92
C SER A 216 -14.49 -14.35 16.42
N ALA A 217 -13.79 -15.42 16.03
CA ALA A 217 -13.56 -15.79 14.63
C ALA A 217 -14.85 -16.09 13.85
N PHE A 218 -15.97 -16.34 14.53
CA PHE A 218 -17.26 -16.69 13.92
C PHE A 218 -18.32 -15.59 14.08
N ARG A 219 -18.01 -14.51 14.80
CA ARG A 219 -18.98 -13.45 15.11
C ARG A 219 -19.58 -12.81 13.87
N SER A 220 -20.77 -12.24 14.04
CA SER A 220 -21.46 -11.50 12.98
C SER A 220 -21.75 -12.33 11.72
N ASN A 221 -21.97 -13.63 11.89
CA ASN A 221 -22.55 -14.51 10.87
C ASN A 221 -23.96 -14.93 11.30
N GLY A 222 -24.97 -14.27 10.71
CA GLY A 222 -26.36 -14.38 11.14
C GLY A 222 -26.95 -15.80 11.05
N GLY A 223 -26.39 -16.70 10.24
CA GLY A 223 -26.89 -18.07 10.09
C GLY A 223 -26.06 -19.15 10.78
N LEU A 224 -24.91 -18.83 11.38
CA LEU A 224 -24.10 -19.82 12.10
C LEU A 224 -24.73 -20.16 13.45
N CYS A 225 -24.61 -21.43 13.85
CA CYS A 225 -25.03 -21.97 15.13
C CYS A 225 -24.01 -22.98 15.69
N GLY A 226 -24.04 -23.23 16.99
CA GLY A 226 -23.11 -24.13 17.69
C GLY A 226 -22.78 -23.66 19.10
N GLU A 227 -22.22 -24.55 19.91
CA GLU A 227 -21.89 -24.28 21.32
C GLU A 227 -20.88 -23.15 21.48
N ILE A 228 -19.85 -23.11 20.62
CA ILE A 228 -18.79 -22.09 20.65
C ILE A 228 -19.28 -20.64 20.58
N ILE A 229 -20.42 -20.38 19.92
CA ILE A 229 -21.04 -19.06 19.83
C ILE A 229 -22.34 -18.95 20.65
N ASN A 230 -22.60 -19.91 21.54
CA ASN A 230 -23.79 -19.98 22.40
C ASN A 230 -25.10 -19.80 21.63
N ARG A 231 -25.22 -20.46 20.47
CA ARG A 231 -26.41 -20.34 19.62
C ARG A 231 -26.96 -21.70 19.24
N ALA A 232 -28.19 -21.97 19.66
CA ALA A 232 -28.88 -23.21 19.33
C ALA A 232 -29.05 -23.37 17.81
N CYS A 233 -28.73 -24.55 17.31
CA CYS A 233 -29.01 -24.90 15.92
C CYS A 233 -30.49 -25.24 15.77
N PRO A 234 -31.16 -24.75 14.71
CA PRO A 234 -32.54 -25.14 14.45
C PRO A 234 -32.59 -26.66 14.21
N SER A 235 -33.30 -27.38 15.08
CA SER A 235 -33.58 -28.80 14.87
C SER A 235 -34.33 -28.98 13.55
N ARG A 236 -33.71 -29.65 12.59
CA ARG A 236 -34.46 -30.28 11.49
C ARG A 236 -35.41 -31.27 12.13
N SER A 237 -36.71 -30.99 12.17
CA SER A 237 -37.69 -32.07 12.33
C SER A 237 -37.62 -32.92 11.05
N PRO A 238 -37.45 -34.25 11.16
CA PRO A 238 -37.76 -35.13 10.05
C PRO A 238 -39.29 -35.13 9.89
N PHE A 239 -39.76 -34.86 8.67
CA PHE A 239 -41.08 -35.23 8.14
C PHE A 239 -42.25 -35.40 9.13
N SER A 240 -43.23 -34.51 9.07
CA SER A 240 -44.63 -34.87 9.37
C SER A 240 -45.46 -34.69 8.11
N GLU A 241 -45.51 -35.76 7.31
CA GLU A 241 -46.75 -36.10 6.64
C GLU A 241 -47.78 -36.41 7.73
N SER A 242 -48.81 -35.57 7.86
CA SER A 242 -50.02 -35.96 8.57
C SER A 242 -51.20 -35.82 7.62
N ASN A 243 -51.53 -36.94 6.98
CA ASN A 243 -52.92 -37.25 6.68
C ASN A 243 -53.70 -37.17 8.00
N ASN A 244 -54.67 -36.26 8.12
CA ASN A 244 -55.95 -36.71 8.63
C ASN A 244 -57.12 -35.89 8.14
N LYS A 245 -58.15 -36.65 7.76
CA LYS A 245 -59.44 -36.21 7.27
C LYS A 245 -60.36 -35.78 8.43
N ASN A 246 -61.13 -34.74 8.14
CA ASN A 246 -62.53 -34.49 8.50
C ASN A 246 -62.93 -33.89 9.86
N GLY A 247 -63.69 -32.79 9.72
CA GLY A 247 -64.68 -32.21 10.64
C GLY A 247 -64.14 -30.99 11.39
N GLY A 248 -64.46 -29.73 11.09
CA GLY A 248 -65.54 -29.13 10.32
C GLY A 248 -66.16 -28.04 11.20
N ASP A 249 -65.74 -26.78 11.05
CA ASP A 249 -66.65 -25.63 11.10
C ASP A 249 -66.04 -24.37 10.47
N VAL A 250 -66.93 -23.53 9.94
CA VAL A 250 -66.75 -22.53 8.89
C VAL A 250 -66.42 -21.14 9.45
N VAL A 251 -65.31 -20.51 9.02
CA VAL A 251 -65.23 -19.04 8.84
C VAL A 251 -64.32 -18.70 7.65
N ILE A 252 -64.82 -17.77 6.83
CA ILE A 252 -64.43 -17.44 5.46
C ILE A 252 -63.14 -16.58 5.40
N SER A 253 -62.23 -16.90 4.48
CA SER A 253 -61.19 -16.00 3.95
C SER A 253 -61.15 -16.13 2.43
N PRO A 254 -60.94 -15.04 1.65
CA PRO A 254 -61.10 -15.09 0.22
C PRO A 254 -59.88 -15.72 -0.47
N VAL A 255 -60.18 -16.70 -1.32
CA VAL A 255 -59.28 -17.26 -2.33
C VAL A 255 -59.37 -16.39 -3.57
N VAL A 256 -58.23 -15.93 -4.10
CA VAL A 256 -58.10 -15.60 -5.52
C VAL A 256 -56.98 -16.43 -6.12
N SER A 257 -57.42 -17.38 -6.94
CA SER A 257 -56.64 -18.38 -7.65
C SER A 257 -55.83 -17.76 -8.80
N ARG A 258 -54.62 -18.27 -9.00
CA ARG A 258 -53.85 -18.10 -10.25
C ARG A 258 -54.62 -18.71 -11.43
N LYS A 259 -54.71 -17.98 -12.54
CA LYS A 259 -54.94 -18.55 -13.87
C LYS A 259 -53.95 -17.96 -14.87
N LYS A 260 -53.30 -18.84 -15.64
CA LYS A 260 -52.42 -18.55 -16.78
C LYS A 260 -53.18 -17.76 -17.86
N SER A 261 -52.51 -16.81 -18.52
CA SER A 261 -52.84 -16.37 -19.88
C SER A 261 -51.57 -16.25 -20.71
N LYS A 262 -51.63 -16.80 -21.93
CA LYS A 262 -50.69 -16.57 -23.04
C LYS A 262 -50.89 -15.17 -23.64
N GLU A 263 -49.80 -14.70 -24.23
CA GLU A 263 -49.61 -13.74 -25.34
C GLU A 263 -50.52 -12.51 -25.48
N ASN A 264 -49.87 -11.34 -25.47
CA ASN A 264 -50.04 -10.24 -26.43
C ASN A 264 -48.81 -9.31 -26.33
N GLY A 265 -47.73 -9.72 -26.98
CA GLY A 265 -46.56 -8.88 -27.18
C GLY A 265 -46.72 -8.08 -28.47
N LEU A 266 -47.13 -6.80 -28.39
CA LEU A 266 -46.84 -5.80 -29.42
C LEU A 266 -47.19 -4.35 -29.02
N VAL A 267 -47.02 -3.91 -27.76
CA VAL A 267 -47.20 -2.47 -27.42
C VAL A 267 -46.16 -1.94 -26.43
N LEU A 268 -45.43 -2.78 -25.69
CA LEU A 268 -44.43 -2.32 -24.70
C LEU A 268 -43.01 -2.10 -25.26
N GLY A 269 -42.81 -2.25 -26.58
CA GLY A 269 -41.51 -2.03 -27.24
C GLY A 269 -41.28 -0.61 -27.76
N PHE A 270 -42.36 0.16 -28.00
CA PHE A 270 -42.24 1.49 -28.61
C PHE A 270 -41.93 2.61 -27.61
N THR A 271 -42.37 2.48 -26.35
CA THR A 271 -42.17 3.52 -25.32
C THR A 271 -40.76 3.50 -24.73
N VAL A 272 -40.15 2.32 -24.58
CA VAL A 272 -38.76 2.19 -24.12
C VAL A 272 -37.76 2.53 -25.24
N GLY A 273 -38.12 2.24 -26.51
CA GLY A 273 -37.32 2.62 -27.67
C GLY A 273 -37.24 4.14 -27.88
N LEU A 274 -38.36 4.86 -27.75
CA LEU A 274 -38.38 6.32 -27.88
C LEU A 274 -37.58 7.03 -26.78
N ALA A 275 -37.67 6.57 -25.54
CA ALA A 275 -36.87 7.13 -24.44
C ALA A 275 -35.37 6.89 -24.66
N SER A 276 -34.99 5.72 -25.17
CA SER A 276 -33.58 5.38 -25.44
C SER A 276 -32.99 6.19 -26.59
N LEU A 277 -33.79 6.49 -27.63
CA LEU A 277 -33.37 7.33 -28.75
C LEU A 277 -33.21 8.81 -28.36
N ILE A 278 -34.06 9.32 -27.46
CA ILE A 278 -33.93 10.69 -26.94
C ILE A 278 -32.64 10.83 -26.12
N VAL A 279 -32.33 9.85 -25.26
CA VAL A 279 -31.10 9.86 -24.46
C VAL A 279 -29.85 9.81 -25.35
N LEU A 280 -29.84 8.95 -26.38
CA LEU A 280 -28.77 8.89 -27.37
C LEU A 280 -28.61 10.20 -28.14
N GLY A 281 -29.71 10.83 -28.55
CA GLY A 281 -29.69 12.13 -29.21
C GLY A 281 -29.07 13.23 -28.33
N VAL A 282 -29.45 13.29 -27.05
CA VAL A 282 -28.88 14.25 -26.09
C VAL A 282 -27.39 13.98 -25.88
N CYS A 283 -26.97 12.72 -25.76
CA CYS A 283 -25.57 12.37 -25.64
C CYS A 283 -24.73 12.79 -26.86
N LEU A 284 -25.26 12.63 -28.07
CA LEU A 284 -24.58 13.05 -29.31
C LEU A 284 -24.50 14.57 -29.47
N VAL A 285 -25.52 15.31 -29.04
CA VAL A 285 -25.46 16.79 -29.00
C VAL A 285 -24.42 17.27 -27.99
N VAL A 286 -24.39 16.70 -26.79
CA VAL A 286 -23.37 17.05 -25.77
C VAL A 286 -21.97 16.72 -26.29
N PHE A 287 -21.78 15.56 -26.90
CA PHE A 287 -20.51 15.17 -27.51
C PHE A 287 -20.10 16.13 -28.64
N SER A 288 -21.05 16.57 -29.46
CA SER A 288 -20.79 17.53 -30.55
C SER A 288 -20.44 18.92 -30.04
N LEU A 289 -21.05 19.37 -28.93
CA LEU A 289 -20.71 20.64 -28.28
C LEU A 289 -19.34 20.59 -27.59
N VAL A 290 -18.97 19.44 -27.02
CA VAL A 290 -17.64 19.21 -26.45
C VAL A 290 -16.57 19.18 -27.54
N MET A 291 -16.85 18.49 -28.66
CA MET A 291 -15.93 18.43 -29.80
C MET A 291 -15.82 19.75 -30.56
N LYS A 292 -16.90 20.55 -30.60
CA LYS A 292 -16.86 21.91 -31.15
C LYS A 292 -15.99 22.84 -30.30
N LYS A 293 -15.99 22.66 -28.98
CA LYS A 293 -15.12 23.41 -28.06
C LYS A 293 -13.63 23.08 -28.22
N THR A 294 -13.30 21.91 -28.75
CA THR A 294 -11.91 21.52 -29.06
C THR A 294 -11.42 21.92 -30.45
N ASN A 295 -12.29 22.45 -31.33
CA ASN A 295 -11.92 22.85 -32.70
C ASN A 295 -11.86 24.36 -32.95
N ASP A 296 -12.27 25.21 -32.00
CA ASP A 296 -12.10 26.66 -32.08
C ASP A 296 -10.74 27.11 -31.52
N GLY A 297 -9.66 26.48 -32.02
CA GLY A 297 -8.27 26.78 -31.68
C GLY A 297 -7.36 26.60 -32.89
N GLU A 298 -6.99 27.74 -33.49
CA GLU A 298 -5.94 27.97 -34.48
C GLU A 298 -6.18 27.56 -35.95
N VAL A 299 -6.65 28.55 -36.72
CA VAL A 299 -6.40 28.68 -38.17
C VAL A 299 -5.24 29.67 -38.34
N TYR A 300 -4.16 29.26 -39.00
CA TYR A 300 -3.21 30.17 -39.64
C TYR A 300 -2.76 29.58 -40.98
N GLU A 301 -3.10 30.28 -42.07
CA GLU A 301 -2.65 29.98 -43.44
C GLU A 301 -1.30 30.66 -43.75
N PRO A 302 -0.52 30.17 -44.74
CA PRO A 302 0.83 30.64 -45.02
C PRO A 302 0.88 31.61 -46.21
N SER A 303 1.74 32.64 -46.17
CA SER A 303 2.50 33.08 -47.36
C SER A 303 3.63 34.07 -47.03
N GLN A 304 4.62 34.10 -47.92
CA GLN A 304 5.96 34.67 -47.80
C GLN A 304 6.07 36.17 -48.11
N LYS A 305 7.21 36.74 -47.65
CA LYS A 305 8.20 37.63 -48.32
C LYS A 305 8.41 39.04 -47.73
N GLY A 306 9.70 39.32 -47.47
CA GLY A 306 10.37 40.64 -47.43
C GLY A 306 10.20 41.40 -46.11
N GLU A 307 11.19 42.04 -45.51
CA GLU A 307 12.57 42.41 -45.85
C GLU A 307 13.35 42.61 -44.54
N ALA A 308 14.67 42.55 -44.64
CA ALA A 308 15.62 42.80 -43.56
C ALA A 308 15.61 44.27 -43.10
N SER A 309 15.94 44.52 -41.82
CA SER A 309 16.94 45.52 -41.41
C SER A 309 16.99 45.72 -39.89
N SER A 310 18.21 45.55 -39.34
CA SER A 310 18.87 46.22 -38.20
C SER A 310 18.10 46.44 -36.89
N SER A 311 18.48 45.84 -35.74
CA SER A 311 19.73 45.96 -34.97
C SER A 311 20.17 47.38 -34.66
N TRP A 312 20.12 47.74 -33.38
CA TRP A 312 21.17 48.39 -32.56
C TRP A 312 20.67 48.34 -31.08
N GLN A 313 21.43 48.09 -30.02
CA GLN A 313 22.82 47.67 -29.82
C GLN A 313 23.12 47.58 -28.30
N GLN A 314 24.07 46.70 -27.93
CA GLN A 314 25.14 46.86 -26.91
C GLN A 314 24.79 47.01 -25.41
N GLN A 315 25.58 46.51 -24.44
CA GLN A 315 26.97 46.00 -24.37
C GLN A 315 27.08 45.13 -23.08
N GLN A 316 27.61 43.90 -23.02
CA GLN A 316 29.04 43.47 -22.98
C GLN A 316 29.88 44.16 -21.88
N GLN A 317 30.48 43.46 -20.90
CA GLN A 317 31.81 42.78 -20.93
C GLN A 317 32.22 42.41 -19.47
N ASN A 318 33.12 41.50 -19.08
CA ASN A 318 33.91 40.40 -19.70
C ASN A 318 34.74 39.66 -18.61
N GLN A 319 35.04 38.36 -18.84
CA GLN A 319 36.34 37.62 -18.76
C GLN A 319 37.24 37.66 -17.47
N SER A 320 38.19 36.74 -17.17
CA SER A 320 38.51 35.32 -17.48
C SER A 320 39.89 34.94 -16.84
N LEU A 321 40.13 33.62 -16.61
CA LEU A 321 41.39 32.85 -16.75
C LEU A 321 42.47 32.68 -15.63
N ARG A 322 42.83 31.38 -15.43
CA ARG A 322 44.10 30.70 -15.01
C ARG A 322 44.55 30.83 -13.54
N THR A 323 45.18 29.87 -12.85
CA THR A 323 45.88 28.57 -13.09
C THR A 323 45.99 27.91 -11.68
N ARG A 324 46.15 26.59 -11.45
CA ARG A 324 47.42 25.84 -11.54
C ARG A 324 47.20 24.40 -11.01
N ALA A 325 47.69 23.40 -11.74
CA ALA A 325 47.97 22.06 -11.24
C ALA A 325 49.44 21.98 -10.78
N VAL A 326 49.74 21.18 -9.77
CA VAL A 326 51.08 20.62 -9.49
C VAL A 326 50.88 19.16 -8.99
N PRO A 327 51.69 18.19 -9.46
CA PRO A 327 51.55 16.74 -9.19
C PRO A 327 52.46 16.28 -8.05
N ILE A 328 52.33 15.01 -7.63
CA ILE A 328 53.31 14.07 -6.99
C ILE A 328 52.44 12.93 -6.40
N SER A 329 52.69 11.62 -6.47
CA SER A 329 53.57 10.74 -7.24
C SER A 329 53.07 9.32 -6.97
N ASN A 330 53.13 8.43 -7.96
CA ASN A 330 52.98 6.99 -7.76
C ASN A 330 54.07 6.43 -6.84
N SER A 331 53.68 5.54 -5.93
CA SER A 331 54.54 4.45 -5.47
C SER A 331 53.74 3.15 -5.53
N ASN A 332 54.12 2.30 -6.49
CA ASN A 332 53.79 0.89 -6.51
C ASN A 332 54.41 0.20 -5.29
N SER A 333 53.65 -0.67 -4.63
CA SER A 333 54.19 -1.87 -4.00
C SER A 333 53.16 -2.99 -4.15
N ASN A 334 53.62 -4.05 -4.81
CA ASN A 334 52.96 -5.34 -5.00
C ASN A 334 52.77 -6.11 -3.68
N GLU A 335 51.99 -7.20 -3.79
CA GLU A 335 51.79 -8.32 -2.84
C GLU A 335 50.66 -8.11 -1.81
N LYS A 336 49.76 -9.05 -1.51
CA LYS A 336 49.54 -10.47 -1.84
C LYS A 336 48.10 -10.85 -1.46
N GLU A 337 47.66 -12.01 -1.95
CA GLU A 337 46.40 -12.72 -1.72
C GLU A 337 45.92 -12.89 -0.25
N GLU A 338 44.60 -13.09 -0.15
CA GLU A 338 43.80 -13.77 0.89
C GLU A 338 43.77 -13.21 2.33
N ASP A 339 42.60 -12.68 2.75
CA ASP A 339 41.80 -13.40 3.76
C ASP A 339 40.32 -12.94 3.83
N LYS A 340 39.42 -13.88 4.13
CA LYS A 340 37.97 -13.70 4.29
C LYS A 340 37.64 -12.83 5.50
N LEU A 341 36.82 -11.79 5.33
CA LEU A 341 36.05 -11.23 6.45
C LEU A 341 34.60 -10.90 6.04
N ARG A 342 33.66 -11.63 6.64
CA ARG A 342 32.20 -11.49 6.48
C ARG A 342 31.75 -10.14 7.02
N ILE A 343 31.07 -9.34 6.20
CA ILE A 343 30.30 -8.16 6.65
C ILE A 343 28.81 -8.56 6.66
N PRO A 344 28.14 -8.62 7.82
CA PRO A 344 26.70 -8.83 7.87
C PRO A 344 25.97 -7.49 7.65
N ASN A 345 25.17 -7.42 6.59
CA ASN A 345 24.17 -6.36 6.42
C ASN A 345 22.91 -6.74 7.22
N SER A 346 22.60 -5.98 8.28
CA SER A 346 21.37 -6.12 9.05
C SER A 346 20.58 -4.80 9.05
N GLY A 347 19.41 -4.83 8.41
CA GLY A 347 18.33 -3.94 8.75
C GLY A 347 17.56 -4.52 9.93
N ASN A 348 17.59 -3.84 11.07
CA ASN A 348 16.65 -3.95 12.19
C ASN A 348 17.03 -2.91 13.24
N LEU A 349 16.10 -2.06 13.67
CA LEU A 349 16.20 -1.37 14.96
C LEU A 349 15.39 -2.16 16.01
N ILE A 350 15.80 -3.43 16.18
CA ILE A 350 15.78 -4.17 17.44
C ILE A 350 17.11 -4.93 17.46
N PHE A 351 18.06 -4.46 18.28
CA PHE A 351 19.31 -5.14 18.54
C PHE A 351 19.05 -6.24 19.58
N CYS A 352 18.86 -7.48 19.13
CA CYS A 352 19.07 -8.64 19.99
C CYS A 352 20.58 -8.83 20.13
N GLY A 353 21.12 -8.52 21.31
CA GLY A 353 22.37 -9.15 21.75
C GLY A 353 22.14 -10.66 21.77
N GLY A 354 22.87 -11.37 20.93
CA GLY A 354 22.93 -12.82 21.01
C GLY A 354 23.67 -13.20 22.27
N GLU A 355 22.98 -13.80 23.22
CA GLU A 355 23.35 -15.10 23.76
C GLU A 355 22.22 -15.63 24.65
N SER A 356 22.08 -16.94 24.62
CA SER A 356 21.12 -17.76 25.34
C SER A 356 20.97 -17.37 26.82
N SER A 357 19.78 -16.91 27.21
CA SER A 357 19.01 -17.38 28.39
C SER A 357 17.89 -16.40 28.74
N SER A 358 16.79 -16.95 29.26
CA SER A 358 15.59 -16.25 29.69
C SER A 358 15.85 -15.03 30.60
N ARG A 359 15.44 -13.82 30.19
CA ARG A 359 14.80 -12.74 30.99
C ARG A 359 14.59 -11.47 30.14
N SER A 360 13.47 -10.79 30.36
CA SER A 360 13.00 -9.57 29.66
C SER A 360 14.07 -8.46 29.58
N SER A 361 14.46 -8.02 28.38
CA SER A 361 15.46 -6.94 28.17
C SER A 361 14.80 -5.69 27.58
N ARG A 362 14.82 -4.59 28.36
CA ARG A 362 14.38 -3.24 27.97
C ARG A 362 15.37 -2.65 26.96
N ALA A 363 14.90 -2.12 25.83
CA ALA A 363 15.75 -1.48 24.83
C ALA A 363 16.39 -0.19 25.37
N LYS A 364 17.69 0.03 25.10
CA LYS A 364 18.43 1.24 25.51
C LYS A 364 18.10 2.43 24.58
N PRO A 365 18.05 3.67 25.09
CA PRO A 365 17.84 4.87 24.27
C PRO A 365 18.93 5.06 23.20
N LEU A 366 18.57 5.68 22.07
CA LEU A 366 19.52 5.99 20.99
C LEU A 366 20.56 7.04 21.44
N HIS A 367 21.77 6.94 20.90
CA HIS A 367 22.80 7.96 21.11
C HIS A 367 22.33 9.32 20.56
N TRP A 368 22.64 10.42 21.25
CA TRP A 368 22.06 11.75 20.95
C TRP A 368 22.40 12.24 19.52
N THR A 369 23.57 11.89 18.97
CA THR A 369 23.92 12.21 17.57
C THR A 369 23.01 11.51 16.55
N SER A 370 22.58 10.28 16.83
CA SER A 370 21.61 9.56 16.00
C SER A 370 20.23 10.20 16.09
N CYS A 371 19.81 10.59 17.30
CA CYS A 371 18.58 11.35 17.51
C CYS A 371 18.60 12.67 16.73
N LEU A 372 19.71 13.41 16.78
CA LEU A 372 19.89 14.68 16.07
C LEU A 372 19.77 14.50 14.56
N LYS A 373 20.38 13.46 14.00
CA LYS A 373 20.32 13.19 12.57
C LYS A 373 18.90 12.84 12.09
N ILE A 374 18.20 11.99 12.85
CA ILE A 374 16.80 11.64 12.57
C ILE A 374 15.92 12.89 12.65
N ALA A 375 16.11 13.72 13.67
CA ALA A 375 15.35 14.96 13.83
C ALA A 375 15.60 15.94 12.66
N GLU A 376 16.85 16.08 12.19
CA GLU A 376 17.22 16.89 11.02
C GLU A 376 16.47 16.44 9.76
N ASP A 377 16.53 15.14 9.46
CA ASP A 377 15.94 14.58 8.23
C ASP A 377 14.40 14.70 8.23
N VAL A 378 13.76 14.44 9.37
CA VAL A 378 12.30 14.60 9.52
C VAL A 378 11.90 16.07 9.45
N ALA A 379 12.65 16.98 10.07
CA ALA A 379 12.37 18.41 10.02
C ALA A 379 12.45 18.95 8.59
N GLN A 380 13.45 18.51 7.82
CA GLN A 380 13.63 18.89 6.41
C GLN A 380 12.45 18.41 5.54
N GLY A 381 11.98 17.18 5.77
CA GLY A 381 10.80 16.64 5.09
C GLY A 381 9.53 17.44 5.40
N LEU A 382 9.29 17.74 6.68
CA LEU A 382 8.13 18.54 7.10
C LEU A 382 8.18 19.97 6.55
N TYR A 383 9.34 20.62 6.52
CA TYR A 383 9.50 21.96 5.93
C TYR A 383 9.25 21.97 4.42
N TYR A 384 9.69 20.93 3.69
CA TYR A 384 9.39 20.80 2.26
C TYR A 384 7.89 20.68 2.01
N ILE A 385 7.18 19.91 2.82
CA ILE A 385 5.72 19.75 2.71
C ILE A 385 5.00 21.07 3.02
N HIS A 386 5.44 21.79 4.06
CA HIS A 386 4.90 23.10 4.43
C HIS A 386 5.11 24.18 3.36
N GLN A 387 6.15 24.08 2.52
CA GLN A 387 6.39 25.01 1.41
C GLN A 387 5.60 24.69 0.14
N THR A 388 5.42 23.40 -0.16
CA THR A 388 4.78 22.94 -1.40
C THR A 388 3.25 22.96 -1.33
N SER A 389 2.69 23.02 -0.12
CA SER A 389 1.25 22.97 0.11
C SER A 389 0.73 24.34 0.60
N SER A 390 0.31 25.22 -0.31
CA SER A 390 -0.36 26.49 0.02
C SER A 390 -1.82 26.32 0.44
N ALA A 391 -2.36 25.09 0.37
CA ALA A 391 -3.70 24.76 0.83
C ALA A 391 -3.77 23.34 1.41
N LEU A 392 -4.20 23.26 2.67
CA LEU A 392 -5.05 22.18 3.20
C LEU A 392 -4.51 20.74 3.30
N THR A 393 -3.24 20.51 3.57
CA THR A 393 -2.80 19.18 4.07
C THR A 393 -1.85 19.33 5.23
N CYS A 394 -2.40 19.17 6.42
CA CYS A 394 -1.63 19.01 7.64
C CYS A 394 -1.30 17.52 7.79
N LEU A 395 -0.07 17.18 8.15
CA LEU A 395 0.35 15.78 8.34
C LEU A 395 -0.28 15.10 9.57
N THR A 396 -1.14 15.77 10.33
CA THR A 396 -1.70 15.24 11.61
C THR A 396 -2.84 14.23 11.49
N ASP A 397 -2.78 13.31 10.53
CA ASP A 397 -3.51 12.04 10.67
C ASP A 397 -2.78 10.79 10.12
N TYR A 398 -1.55 10.89 9.59
CA TYR A 398 -0.88 9.67 9.08
C TYR A 398 0.64 9.61 9.19
N CYS A 399 1.38 10.70 8.94
CA CYS A 399 2.82 10.54 8.69
C CYS A 399 3.70 10.44 9.95
N LEU A 400 3.34 11.09 11.07
CA LEU A 400 4.15 10.96 12.29
C LEU A 400 3.79 9.74 13.14
N SER A 401 2.53 9.31 13.18
CA SER A 401 2.15 8.07 13.87
C SER A 401 2.77 6.83 13.21
N VAL A 402 2.97 6.85 11.89
CA VAL A 402 3.64 5.79 11.12
C VAL A 402 5.14 5.75 11.36
N LEU A 403 5.79 6.89 11.63
CA LEU A 403 7.23 6.95 11.95
C LEU A 403 7.54 6.51 13.38
N ILE A 404 6.57 6.56 14.29
CA ILE A 404 6.80 6.42 15.73
C ILE A 404 6.38 5.05 16.29
N GLY A 405 5.88 4.14 15.45
CA GLY A 405 5.68 2.76 15.88
C GLY A 405 4.50 2.60 16.84
N SER A 406 3.29 2.91 16.36
CA SER A 406 2.09 2.30 16.92
C SER A 406 1.70 1.11 16.05
N SER A 407 1.96 -0.10 16.54
CA SER A 407 1.33 -1.32 16.06
C SER A 407 -0.16 -1.28 16.40
N SER A 408 -0.93 -0.56 15.60
CA SER A 408 -2.40 -0.61 15.61
C SER A 408 -2.92 -0.21 14.24
N SER A 409 -3.03 -1.21 13.38
CA SER A 409 -3.77 -1.16 12.14
C SER A 409 -5.27 -1.08 12.44
N SER A 410 -5.83 0.12 12.42
CA SER A 410 -7.27 0.33 12.25
C SER A 410 -7.56 1.67 11.57
N SER A 411 -8.08 1.61 10.34
CA SER A 411 -8.86 2.70 9.74
C SER A 411 -10.25 2.16 9.41
N SER A 412 -11.13 2.20 10.40
CA SER A 412 -12.56 2.39 10.20
C SER A 412 -13.04 3.26 11.34
N LEU A 413 -13.43 4.51 11.03
CA LEU A 413 -14.07 5.47 11.94
C LEU A 413 -13.40 5.54 13.32
N VAL A 414 -12.47 6.49 13.48
CA VAL A 414 -11.85 6.80 14.78
C VAL A 414 -12.96 7.00 15.82
N SER A 415 -13.11 5.98 16.67
CA SER A 415 -13.76 6.16 17.96
C SER A 415 -12.83 7.05 18.81
N PRO A 416 -13.35 7.93 19.68
CA PRO A 416 -12.57 9.03 20.24
C PRO A 416 -11.44 8.65 21.22
N ASP A 417 -11.15 7.36 21.48
CA ASP A 417 -10.49 6.93 22.72
C ASP A 417 -9.23 6.04 22.57
N ASP A 418 -8.53 6.02 21.43
CA ASP A 418 -7.15 5.52 21.42
C ASP A 418 -6.21 6.55 22.09
N ALA A 419 -5.98 6.36 23.38
CA ALA A 419 -5.21 7.26 24.25
C ALA A 419 -3.78 7.54 23.74
N ASP A 420 -3.15 6.57 23.07
CA ASP A 420 -1.79 6.71 22.53
C ASP A 420 -1.75 7.62 21.29
N THR A 421 -2.71 7.49 20.37
CA THR A 421 -2.76 8.33 19.15
C THR A 421 -3.18 9.77 19.48
N SER A 422 -4.04 9.96 20.49
CA SER A 422 -4.45 11.29 20.99
C SER A 422 -3.27 12.09 21.54
N SER A 423 -2.23 11.42 22.05
CA SER A 423 -1.06 12.07 22.68
C SER A 423 -0.12 12.74 21.67
N TYR A 424 -0.13 12.32 20.40
CA TYR A 424 0.60 12.96 19.31
C TYR A 424 -0.13 14.16 18.69
N LYS A 425 -1.43 14.30 18.97
CA LYS A 425 -2.26 15.37 18.40
C LYS A 425 -2.06 16.68 19.18
N ALA A 426 -2.00 17.78 18.45
CA ALA A 426 -1.88 19.11 19.04
C ALA A 426 -3.15 19.46 19.86
N PRO A 427 -3.03 20.17 21.00
CA PRO A 427 -4.17 20.45 21.88
C PRO A 427 -5.37 21.13 21.18
N GLU A 428 -5.11 22.00 20.20
CA GLU A 428 -6.12 22.75 19.45
C GLU A 428 -6.99 21.87 18.54
N ILE A 429 -6.47 20.72 18.08
CA ILE A 429 -7.24 19.75 17.28
C ILE A 429 -7.84 18.63 18.13
N ARG A 430 -7.37 18.43 19.37
CA ARG A 430 -7.92 17.43 20.30
C ARG A 430 -9.32 17.76 20.80
N LYS A 431 -9.66 19.05 20.93
CA LYS A 431 -10.92 19.52 21.55
C LYS A 431 -11.86 20.27 20.61
N SER A 432 -11.44 20.55 19.38
CA SER A 432 -12.25 21.34 18.44
C SER A 432 -12.17 20.80 17.02
N SER A 433 -13.27 20.88 16.28
CA SER A 433 -13.35 20.56 14.84
C SER A 433 -12.63 21.60 13.96
N ARG A 434 -11.58 22.24 14.48
CA ARG A 434 -10.78 23.22 13.74
C ARG A 434 -9.95 22.51 12.69
N ARG A 435 -9.76 23.17 11.55
CA ARG A 435 -8.94 22.63 10.47
C ARG A 435 -7.49 22.47 10.95
N PRO A 436 -6.87 21.30 10.69
CA PRO A 436 -5.44 21.10 10.92
C PRO A 436 -4.59 22.22 10.29
N THR A 437 -3.56 22.71 11.00
CA THR A 437 -2.66 23.76 10.51
C THR A 437 -1.21 23.26 10.53
N SER A 438 -0.30 23.87 9.76
CA SER A 438 1.14 23.50 9.80
C SER A 438 1.74 23.53 11.21
N LYS A 439 1.16 24.28 12.16
CA LYS A 439 1.54 24.30 13.58
C LYS A 439 1.20 23.03 14.33
N CYS A 440 0.21 22.26 13.89
CA CYS A 440 -0.10 20.94 14.45
C CYS A 440 1.04 19.94 14.16
N ASP A 441 1.63 20.00 12.97
CA ASP A 441 2.75 19.14 12.59
C ASP A 441 4.01 19.45 13.43
N VAL A 442 4.23 20.75 13.71
CA VAL A 442 5.30 21.20 14.60
C VAL A 442 5.14 20.59 16.00
N TYR A 443 3.91 20.53 16.53
CA TYR A 443 3.65 19.90 17.83
C TYR A 443 3.98 18.41 17.83
N SER A 444 3.48 17.67 16.83
CA SER A 444 3.77 16.25 16.70
C SER A 444 5.27 15.98 16.55
N PHE A 445 5.99 16.86 15.85
CA PHE A 445 7.45 16.80 15.72
C PHE A 445 8.15 16.97 17.08
N GLY A 446 7.67 17.86 17.94
CA GLY A 446 8.21 17.98 19.30
C GLY A 446 7.99 16.71 20.15
N VAL A 447 6.85 16.03 19.97
CA VAL A 447 6.59 14.72 20.61
C VAL A 447 7.55 13.64 20.10
N LEU A 448 7.79 13.60 18.79
CA LEU A 448 8.79 12.70 18.18
C LEU A 448 10.18 12.89 18.78
N ILE A 449 10.64 14.12 18.96
CA ILE A 449 11.97 14.36 19.55
C ILE A 449 12.05 13.79 20.96
N PHE A 450 11.04 13.98 21.81
CA PHE A 450 11.04 13.38 23.15
C PHE A 450 11.09 11.86 23.14
N GLU A 451 10.41 11.24 22.18
CA GLU A 451 10.45 9.80 22.03
C GLU A 451 11.81 9.29 21.56
N LEU A 452 12.43 9.97 20.59
CA LEU A 452 13.80 9.66 20.17
C LEU A 452 14.80 9.83 21.31
N LEU A 453 14.62 10.86 22.14
CA LEU A 453 15.51 11.14 23.26
C LEU A 453 15.33 10.14 24.40
N THR A 454 14.12 9.69 24.70
CA THR A 454 13.83 8.92 25.93
C THR A 454 13.44 7.47 25.72
N GLY A 455 13.13 7.08 24.48
CA GLY A 455 12.54 5.78 24.15
C GLY A 455 11.17 5.53 24.81
N LYS A 456 10.50 6.59 25.30
CA LYS A 456 9.16 6.51 25.90
C LYS A 456 8.13 6.97 24.89
N SER A 457 6.98 6.29 24.86
CA SER A 457 5.83 6.68 24.06
C SER A 457 5.26 8.04 24.48
N ALA A 458 4.62 8.75 23.55
CA ALA A 458 3.98 10.04 23.80
C ALA A 458 3.04 10.11 25.02
N SER A 459 2.33 9.02 25.30
CA SER A 459 1.42 8.92 26.47
C SER A 459 2.15 8.99 27.81
N ARG A 460 3.47 8.75 27.83
CA ARG A 460 4.32 8.78 29.02
C ARG A 460 5.13 10.07 29.14
N HIS A 461 5.00 11.00 28.19
CA HIS A 461 5.71 12.27 28.24
C HIS A 461 5.05 13.21 29.25
N PRO A 462 5.78 13.72 30.25
CA PRO A 462 5.22 14.70 31.16
C PRO A 462 4.97 16.04 30.46
N PHE A 463 4.21 16.90 31.14
CA PHE A 463 4.09 18.33 30.83
C PHE A 463 4.69 19.10 32.01
N MET A 464 5.88 19.66 31.82
CA MET A 464 6.66 20.37 32.85
C MET A 464 7.44 21.52 32.20
N ALA A 465 8.04 22.39 33.01
CA ALA A 465 8.86 23.49 32.51
C ALA A 465 10.10 22.95 31.76
N PRO A 466 10.68 23.71 30.80
CA PRO A 466 11.80 23.23 29.99
C PRO A 466 13.01 22.71 30.79
N HIS A 467 13.33 23.38 31.90
CA HIS A 467 14.42 22.97 32.80
C HIS A 467 14.14 21.61 33.46
N ASP A 468 12.93 21.41 33.99
CA ASP A 468 12.52 20.14 34.58
C ASP A 468 12.45 19.04 33.51
N MET A 469 12.04 19.39 32.29
CA MET A 469 11.97 18.47 31.16
C MET A 469 13.35 17.92 30.81
N LEU A 470 14.39 18.76 30.84
CA LEU A 470 15.76 18.33 30.63
C LEU A 470 16.21 17.34 31.71
N SER A 471 15.93 17.63 32.98
CA SER A 471 16.23 16.69 34.08
C SER A 471 15.49 15.35 33.94
N TRP A 472 14.25 15.36 33.45
CA TRP A 472 13.50 14.14 33.14
C TRP A 472 14.13 13.35 31.98
N VAL A 473 14.54 14.02 30.89
CA VAL A 473 15.23 13.37 29.75
C VAL A 473 16.53 12.71 30.21
N ARG A 474 17.34 13.40 31.02
CA ARG A 474 18.57 12.84 31.62
C ARG A 474 18.28 11.61 32.47
N ALA A 475 17.28 11.70 33.36
CA ALA A 475 16.89 10.57 34.21
C ALA A 475 16.43 9.34 33.40
N MET A 476 15.84 9.54 32.21
CA MET A 476 15.47 8.44 31.32
C MET A 476 16.64 7.85 30.54
N ARG A 477 17.76 8.59 30.39
CA ARG A 477 18.95 8.19 29.65
C ARG A 477 20.02 7.50 30.50
N GLU A 478 19.91 7.54 31.83
CA GLU A 478 20.91 6.99 32.76
C GLU A 478 22.33 7.59 32.52
N GLU A 479 22.41 8.82 31.99
CA GLU A 479 23.67 9.51 31.67
C GLU A 479 24.15 10.34 32.88
N GLU A 480 25.41 10.16 33.31
CA GLU A 480 26.07 10.99 34.33
C GLU A 480 26.45 12.38 33.76
N GLU A 481 26.40 13.42 34.59
CA GLU A 481 26.62 14.82 34.18
C GLU A 481 27.98 15.04 33.51
N GLY A 482 27.98 15.33 32.20
CA GLY A 482 29.17 15.64 31.39
C GLY A 482 28.86 16.57 30.22
N ALA A 483 29.87 17.11 29.52
CA ALA A 483 29.72 18.17 28.50
C ALA A 483 28.76 17.87 27.32
N GLU A 484 28.38 16.61 27.10
CA GLU A 484 27.29 16.20 26.19
C GLU A 484 25.92 16.80 26.57
N ASP A 485 25.82 17.33 27.78
CA ASP A 485 24.63 17.87 28.42
C ASP A 485 24.07 19.14 27.76
N SER A 486 24.94 20.03 27.27
CA SER A 486 24.50 21.28 26.63
C SER A 486 23.68 21.01 25.35
N ARG A 487 24.10 20.00 24.57
CA ARG A 487 23.48 19.65 23.27
C ARG A 487 22.18 18.89 23.46
N LEU A 488 22.15 17.98 24.43
CA LEU A 488 20.91 17.34 24.87
C LEU A 488 19.91 18.37 25.40
N GLY A 489 20.41 19.39 26.10
CA GLY A 489 19.67 20.59 26.52
C GLY A 489 19.01 21.31 25.34
N MET A 490 19.79 21.67 24.32
CA MET A 490 19.27 22.37 23.13
C MET A 490 18.24 21.54 22.34
N MET A 491 18.43 20.22 22.24
CA MET A 491 17.43 19.33 21.62
C MET A 491 16.14 19.27 22.43
N THR A 492 16.26 19.19 23.75
CA THR A 492 15.12 19.18 24.68
C THR A 492 14.36 20.50 24.63
N GLU A 493 15.07 21.63 24.58
CA GLU A 493 14.49 22.96 24.43
C GLU A 493 13.74 23.10 23.09
N THR A 494 14.35 22.63 21.99
CA THR A 494 13.70 22.61 20.67
C THR A 494 12.39 21.82 20.72
N ALA A 495 12.38 20.66 21.39
CA ALA A 495 11.19 19.84 21.57
C ALA A 495 10.12 20.53 22.44
N CYS A 496 10.53 21.21 23.52
CA CYS A 496 9.65 22.03 24.36
C CYS A 496 8.98 23.15 23.57
N LEU A 497 9.74 23.91 22.78
CA LEU A 497 9.21 24.99 21.93
C LEU A 497 8.23 24.48 20.89
N CYS A 498 8.45 23.27 20.37
CA CYS A 498 7.54 22.63 19.43
C CYS A 498 6.23 22.17 20.12
N ARG A 499 6.27 21.72 21.38
CA ARG A 499 5.11 21.22 22.15
C ARG A 499 4.31 22.28 22.91
N VAL A 500 4.61 23.57 22.74
CA VAL A 500 3.84 24.66 23.38
C VAL A 500 2.35 24.53 23.05
N THR A 501 1.48 24.77 24.03
CA THR A 501 0.03 24.60 23.87
C THR A 501 -0.57 25.56 22.84
N SER A 502 -0.11 26.81 22.82
CA SER A 502 -0.54 27.86 21.88
C SER A 502 0.13 27.70 20.50
N PRO A 503 -0.64 27.49 19.40
CA PRO A 503 -0.09 27.30 18.06
C PRO A 503 0.73 28.48 17.53
N GLU A 504 0.37 29.70 17.94
CA GLU A 504 1.02 30.95 17.51
C GLU A 504 2.42 31.09 18.09
N GLN A 505 2.65 30.50 19.27
CA GLN A 505 3.94 30.52 19.97
C GLN A 505 4.89 29.41 19.49
N ARG A 506 4.39 28.38 18.79
CA ARG A 506 5.24 27.35 18.21
C ARG A 506 6.08 27.94 17.08
N PRO A 507 7.33 27.49 16.88
CA PRO A 507 8.12 27.90 15.71
C PRO A 507 7.49 27.41 14.40
N THR A 508 7.96 27.93 13.28
CA THR A 508 7.75 27.32 11.95
C THR A 508 8.76 26.21 11.73
N MET A 509 8.47 25.22 10.87
CA MET A 509 9.46 24.17 10.56
C MET A 509 10.78 24.73 10.01
N ARG A 510 10.75 25.89 9.33
CA ARG A 510 11.96 26.62 8.93
C ARG A 510 12.81 27.06 10.12
N GLN A 511 12.17 27.57 11.18
CA GLN A 511 12.86 27.97 12.41
C GLN A 511 13.38 26.73 13.18
N VAL A 512 12.60 25.64 13.21
CA VAL A 512 13.01 24.36 13.81
C VAL A 512 14.26 23.79 13.14
N ILE A 513 14.33 23.81 11.80
CA ILE A 513 15.54 23.40 11.07
C ILE A 513 16.75 24.24 11.48
N LYS A 514 16.60 25.56 11.59
CA LYS A 514 17.69 26.43 12.05
C LYS A 514 18.15 26.12 13.47
N MET A 515 17.21 25.81 14.38
CA MET A 515 17.54 25.39 15.74
C MET A 515 18.36 24.08 15.72
N ILE A 516 17.92 23.08 14.95
CA ILE A 516 18.63 21.79 14.82
C ILE A 516 20.01 21.95 14.16
N GLN A 517 20.12 22.80 13.15
CA GLN A 517 21.40 23.12 12.49
C GLN A 517 22.36 23.85 13.43
N GLY A 518 21.86 24.77 14.26
CA GLY A 518 22.67 25.45 15.29
C GLY A 518 23.27 24.47 16.31
N ILE A 519 22.53 23.43 16.68
CA ILE A 519 23.06 22.35 17.54
C ILE A 519 24.21 21.65 16.82
N LYS A 520 24.07 21.32 15.53
CA LYS A 520 25.12 20.65 14.73
C LYS A 520 26.38 21.53 14.58
N GLU A 521 26.21 22.83 14.37
CA GLU A 521 27.33 23.76 14.27
C GLU A 521 28.11 23.86 15.59
N SER A 522 27.44 23.77 16.74
CA SER A 522 28.11 23.67 18.04
C SER A 522 28.94 22.39 18.20
N VAL A 523 28.56 21.28 17.53
CA VAL A 523 29.35 20.03 17.50
C VAL A 523 30.65 20.23 16.73
N MET A 524 30.55 20.83 15.55
CA MET A 524 31.69 21.05 14.66
C MET A 524 32.67 22.07 15.25
N ALA A 525 32.19 23.08 15.97
CA ALA A 525 33.03 24.10 16.60
C ALA A 525 33.87 23.54 17.76
N GLU A 526 33.33 22.63 18.57
CA GLU A 526 34.08 21.99 19.67
C GLU A 526 35.12 20.98 19.17
N GLU A 527 34.81 20.22 18.11
CA GLU A 527 35.78 19.32 17.46
C GLU A 527 36.98 20.08 16.87
N VAL A 528 36.74 21.28 16.34
CA VAL A 528 37.81 22.16 15.81
C VAL A 528 38.59 22.85 16.93
N SER A 529 38.01 23.07 18.11
CA SER A 529 38.72 23.65 19.27
C SER A 529 39.56 22.64 20.08
N ASN A 530 39.29 21.34 19.90
CA ASN A 530 39.99 20.23 20.55
C ASN A 530 41.09 19.60 19.66
N LEU A 531 41.31 20.15 18.46
CA LEU A 531 42.43 19.91 17.55
C LEU A 531 43.39 21.10 17.62
#